data_AF-A0A960I270-F1
#
_entry.id   AF-A0A960I270-F1
#
_cell.length_a   1.000
_cell.length_b   1.000
_cell.length_c   1.000
_cell.angle_alpha   90.00
_cell.angle_beta   90.00
_cell.angle_gamma   90.00
#
_symmetry.space_group_name_H-M   'P 1'
#
loop_
_entity.id
_entity.type
_entity.pdbx_description
1 polymer ?
#
loop_
_entity_poly.entity_id
_entity_poly.type
_entity_poly.pdbx_seq_one_letter_code
_entity_poly.pdbx_strand_id
1 'polypeptide(L)'
;PTVTINQGGSQADPTSSPSIVFDVVFSEAVTGFATGDVTLGGTAGATTAVVNGGPTAYTVTVSGMTQTGTVTASIGAIVCVDLANNPNVASTSTDNTVMFNLPAGDVTPPSVTIDQAPAQADPTSVSPVVFVAVFSEPVAGFGNGDVIL
;
A
#
# COMPACT_ATOMS: atom_id res chain seq x y z
N PRO A 1 -16.68 4.53 29.10
CA PRO A 1 -15.59 4.19 28.15
C PRO A 1 -14.95 5.39 27.42
N THR A 2 -13.69 5.71 27.72
CA THR A 2 -12.82 6.48 26.80
C THR A 2 -12.13 5.53 25.82
N VAL A 3 -11.67 6.05 24.69
CA VAL A 3 -11.00 5.25 23.66
C VAL A 3 -9.85 6.02 23.02
N THR A 4 -8.76 5.32 22.76
CA THR A 4 -7.68 5.80 21.90
C THR A 4 -7.63 4.99 20.62
N ILE A 5 -7.24 5.64 19.52
CA ILE A 5 -6.84 4.97 18.29
C ILE A 5 -5.50 5.54 17.85
N ASN A 6 -4.50 4.69 17.69
CA ASN A 6 -3.18 5.10 17.23
C ASN A 6 -2.67 4.17 16.13
N GLN A 7 -1.69 4.62 15.34
CA GLN A 7 -0.97 3.72 14.46
C GLN A 7 -0.45 2.51 15.26
N GLY A 8 -0.48 1.33 14.63
CA GLY A 8 -0.10 0.10 15.29
C GLY A 8 1.35 0.15 15.77
N GLY A 9 1.67 -0.47 16.92
CA GLY A 9 3.02 -0.36 17.51
C GLY A 9 4.17 -0.86 16.60
N SER A 10 3.88 -1.74 15.64
CA SER A 10 4.83 -2.21 14.61
C SER A 10 4.50 -1.71 13.20
N GLN A 11 3.55 -0.79 13.07
CA GLN A 11 3.17 -0.22 11.79
C GLN A 11 4.30 0.69 11.32
N ALA A 12 4.86 0.39 10.15
CA ALA A 12 5.82 1.30 9.53
C ALA A 12 5.10 2.57 9.09
N ASP A 13 5.73 3.72 9.34
CA ASP A 13 5.29 5.02 8.90
C ASP A 13 6.51 5.85 8.45
N PRO A 14 6.70 6.07 7.13
CA PRO A 14 5.83 5.67 6.01
C PRO A 14 5.89 4.15 5.70
N THR A 15 4.88 3.65 4.98
CA THR A 15 4.82 2.25 4.49
C THR A 15 4.38 2.13 3.03
N SER A 16 4.80 1.07 2.35
CA SER A 16 4.26 0.65 1.04
C SER A 16 3.41 -0.63 1.11
N SER A 17 3.15 -1.12 2.33
CA SER A 17 2.27 -2.26 2.56
C SER A 17 0.84 -1.93 2.15
N PRO A 18 0.14 -2.80 1.40
CA PRO A 18 -1.27 -2.59 1.03
C PRO A 18 -2.24 -2.69 2.22
N SER A 19 -1.71 -3.02 3.41
CA SER A 19 -2.43 -3.14 4.66
C SER A 19 -1.76 -2.27 5.72
N ILE A 20 -2.54 -1.40 6.36
CA ILE A 20 -2.13 -0.55 7.48
C ILE A 20 -2.89 -0.98 8.74
N VAL A 21 -2.24 -0.97 9.89
CA VAL A 21 -2.83 -1.38 11.17
C VAL A 21 -2.87 -0.19 12.13
N PHE A 22 -4.03 0.00 12.78
CA PHE A 22 -4.21 0.88 13.93
C PHE A 22 -4.58 0.06 15.16
N ASP A 23 -4.01 0.43 16.31
CA ASP A 23 -4.34 -0.12 17.61
C ASP A 23 -5.41 0.74 18.29
N VAL A 24 -6.46 0.10 18.78
CA VAL A 24 -7.57 0.73 19.48
C VAL A 24 -7.61 0.20 20.91
N VAL A 25 -7.67 1.10 21.89
CA VAL A 25 -7.72 0.73 23.30
C VAL A 25 -8.82 1.51 24.00
N PHE A 26 -9.79 0.79 24.55
CA PHE A 26 -10.80 1.35 25.45
C PHE A 26 -10.30 1.34 26.90
N SER A 27 -10.78 2.28 27.71
CA SER A 27 -10.50 2.31 29.17
C SER A 27 -11.07 1.12 29.94
N GLU A 28 -12.03 0.41 29.34
CA GLU A 28 -12.77 -0.70 29.91
C GLU A 28 -13.32 -1.60 28.80
N ALA A 29 -13.85 -2.77 29.15
CA ALA A 29 -14.49 -3.66 28.17
C ALA A 29 -15.76 -3.01 27.59
N VAL A 30 -15.89 -3.06 26.25
CA VAL A 30 -17.06 -2.56 25.53
C VAL A 30 -17.74 -3.65 24.70
N THR A 31 -18.99 -3.40 24.34
CA THR A 31 -19.79 -4.20 23.41
C THR A 31 -20.37 -3.32 22.31
N GLY A 32 -20.56 -3.89 21.12
CA GLY A 32 -21.12 -3.19 19.97
C GLY A 32 -20.10 -2.54 19.03
N PHE A 33 -18.82 -2.44 19.40
CA PHE A 33 -17.78 -1.90 18.51
C PHE A 33 -17.50 -2.85 17.34
N ALA A 34 -17.63 -2.35 16.12
CA ALA A 34 -17.50 -3.10 14.88
C ALA A 34 -16.90 -2.23 13.74
N THR A 35 -16.66 -2.86 12.59
CA THR A 35 -16.09 -2.21 11.39
C THR A 35 -16.79 -0.92 10.97
N GLY A 36 -18.13 -0.86 11.08
CA GLY A 36 -18.92 0.31 10.67
C GLY A 36 -18.70 1.56 11.54
N ASP A 37 -18.06 1.40 12.70
CA ASP A 37 -17.85 2.47 13.68
C ASP A 37 -16.53 3.23 13.46
N VAL A 38 -15.68 2.73 12.55
CA VAL A 38 -14.40 3.35 12.20
C VAL A 38 -14.61 4.28 11.01
N THR A 39 -14.27 5.56 11.21
CA THR A 39 -14.22 6.55 10.12
C THR A 39 -12.79 6.64 9.58
N LEU A 40 -12.65 6.37 8.28
CA LEU A 40 -11.40 6.53 7.55
C LEU A 40 -11.34 7.90 6.87
N GLY A 41 -10.13 8.45 6.78
CA GLY A 41 -9.84 9.70 6.08
C GLY A 41 -8.43 9.74 5.50
N GLY A 42 -7.96 10.95 5.19
CA GLY A 42 -6.67 11.19 4.56
C GLY A 42 -6.75 11.25 3.02
N THR A 43 -5.59 11.23 2.37
CA THR A 43 -5.46 11.42 0.92
C THR A 43 -5.11 10.15 0.14
N ALA A 44 -4.78 9.04 0.81
CA ALA A 44 -4.41 7.79 0.15
C ALA A 44 -5.60 7.03 -0.48
N GLY A 45 -6.83 7.48 -0.22
CA GLY A 45 -8.04 6.88 -0.78
C GLY A 45 -8.43 5.53 -0.15
N ALA A 46 -8.08 5.29 1.12
CA ALA A 46 -8.48 4.07 1.83
C ALA A 46 -10.01 3.89 1.88
N THR A 47 -10.49 2.66 1.69
CA THR A 47 -11.93 2.36 1.56
C THR A 47 -12.44 1.28 2.50
N THR A 48 -11.54 0.47 3.06
CA THR A 48 -11.92 -0.69 3.88
C THR A 48 -11.23 -0.62 5.23
N ALA A 49 -12.01 -0.83 6.29
CA ALA A 49 -11.52 -1.11 7.64
C ALA A 49 -12.00 -2.49 8.06
N VAL A 50 -11.23 -3.21 8.86
CA VAL A 50 -11.63 -4.48 9.49
C VAL A 50 -11.24 -4.43 10.96
N VAL A 51 -12.23 -4.56 11.84
CA VAL A 51 -12.03 -4.56 13.29
C VAL A 51 -11.92 -5.98 13.80
N ASN A 52 -10.85 -6.28 14.54
CA ASN A 52 -10.62 -7.56 15.23
C ASN A 52 -10.25 -7.33 16.70
N GLY A 53 -10.37 -8.36 17.55
CA GLY A 53 -9.97 -8.34 18.96
C GLY A 53 -11.14 -8.17 19.93
N GLY A 54 -10.91 -7.48 21.04
CA GLY A 54 -11.87 -7.16 22.08
C GLY A 54 -11.71 -7.95 23.39
N PRO A 55 -12.45 -7.57 24.45
CA PRO A 55 -13.43 -6.49 24.49
C PRO A 55 -12.84 -5.10 24.85
N THR A 56 -11.54 -5.01 25.15
CA THR A 56 -10.88 -3.76 25.58
C THR A 56 -9.84 -3.27 24.58
N ALA A 57 -9.13 -4.18 23.92
CA ALA A 57 -8.11 -3.86 22.91
C ALA A 57 -8.51 -4.47 21.57
N TYR A 58 -8.46 -3.68 20.51
CA TYR A 58 -8.82 -4.05 19.16
C TYR A 58 -7.73 -3.63 18.19
N THR A 59 -7.71 -4.27 17.03
CA THR A 59 -6.90 -3.86 15.88
C THR A 59 -7.83 -3.49 14.74
N VAL A 60 -7.55 -2.37 14.07
CA VAL A 60 -8.20 -1.94 12.84
C VAL A 60 -7.23 -2.13 11.69
N THR A 61 -7.53 -3.05 10.79
CA THR A 61 -6.76 -3.23 9.55
C THR A 61 -7.42 -2.45 8.43
N VAL A 62 -6.66 -1.53 7.82
CA VAL A 62 -7.11 -0.63 6.76
C VAL A 62 -6.50 -1.03 5.42
N SER A 63 -7.33 -1.09 4.38
CA SER A 63 -6.93 -1.45 3.02
C SER A 63 -7.65 -0.61 1.96
N GLY A 64 -7.28 -0.84 0.69
CA GLY A 64 -7.91 -0.19 -0.46
C GLY A 64 -7.38 1.21 -0.78
N MET A 65 -6.17 1.54 -0.32
CA MET A 65 -5.46 2.75 -0.76
C MET A 65 -5.13 2.65 -2.25
N THR A 66 -5.28 3.75 -2.99
CA THR A 66 -5.13 3.80 -4.46
C THR A 66 -4.03 4.76 -4.90
N GLN A 67 -3.49 5.56 -3.99
CA GLN A 67 -2.47 6.57 -4.28
C GLN A 67 -1.60 6.83 -3.05
N THR A 68 -0.41 7.38 -3.28
CA THR A 68 0.43 7.90 -2.19
C THR A 68 -0.32 9.00 -1.45
N GLY A 69 -0.31 8.94 -0.13
CA GLY A 69 -1.00 9.90 0.72
C GLY A 69 -1.13 9.42 2.16
N THR A 70 -1.85 10.18 2.96
CA THR A 70 -2.11 9.80 4.36
C THR A 70 -3.33 8.89 4.46
N VAL A 71 -3.28 7.96 5.40
CA VAL A 71 -4.44 7.24 5.92
C VAL A 71 -4.66 7.72 7.35
N THR A 72 -5.88 8.14 7.67
CA THR A 72 -6.27 8.47 9.05
C THR A 72 -7.44 7.61 9.50
N ALA A 73 -7.49 7.28 10.78
CA ALA A 73 -8.59 6.53 11.39
C ALA A 73 -9.10 7.21 12.66
N SER A 74 -10.41 7.20 12.87
CA SER A 74 -11.06 7.77 14.07
C SER A 74 -12.31 6.99 14.44
N ILE A 75 -12.73 7.09 15.71
CA ILE A 75 -13.94 6.45 16.23
C ILE A 75 -14.85 7.53 16.81
N GLY A 76 -16.11 7.54 16.38
CA GLY A 76 -17.13 8.47 16.87
C GLY A 76 -17.55 8.19 18.31
N ALA A 77 -18.24 9.15 18.94
CA ALA A 77 -18.90 8.90 20.22
C ALA A 77 -20.17 8.06 20.01
N ILE A 78 -20.60 7.33 21.05
CA ILE A 78 -21.90 6.63 21.12
C ILE A 78 -22.02 5.51 20.07
N VAL A 79 -20.91 4.86 19.73
CA VAL A 79 -20.89 3.70 18.80
C VAL A 79 -20.86 2.36 19.54
N CYS A 80 -20.39 2.35 20.78
CA CYS A 80 -20.34 1.17 21.63
C CYS A 80 -20.62 1.55 23.10
N VAL A 81 -20.90 0.54 23.93
CA VAL A 81 -21.25 0.73 25.35
C VAL A 81 -20.45 -0.20 26.26
N ASP A 82 -20.21 0.23 27.51
CA ASP A 82 -19.69 -0.65 28.57
C ASP A 82 -20.78 -1.59 29.13
N LEU A 83 -20.42 -2.37 30.15
CA LEU A 83 -21.32 -3.30 30.83
C LEU A 83 -22.48 -2.58 31.56
N ALA A 84 -22.30 -1.34 31.96
CA ALA A 84 -23.33 -0.51 32.59
C ALA A 84 -24.15 0.30 31.56
N ASN A 85 -23.99 0.00 30.27
CA ASN A 85 -24.64 0.66 29.14
C ASN A 85 -24.26 2.14 28.96
N ASN A 86 -23.13 2.61 29.51
CA ASN A 86 -22.66 3.95 29.20
C ASN A 86 -21.98 3.98 27.82
N PRO A 87 -22.31 4.94 26.94
CA PRO A 87 -21.71 5.05 25.62
C PRO A 87 -20.25 5.50 25.68
N ASN A 88 -19.46 5.10 24.69
CA ASN A 88 -18.11 5.63 24.53
C ASN A 88 -18.12 7.12 24.14
N VAL A 89 -17.05 7.82 24.49
CA VAL A 89 -16.73 9.14 23.93
C VAL A 89 -15.92 8.98 22.63
N ALA A 90 -15.84 10.05 21.83
CA ALA A 90 -15.03 10.06 20.61
C ALA A 90 -13.55 9.78 20.92
N SER A 91 -12.86 9.13 19.99
CA SER A 91 -11.46 8.73 20.17
C SER A 91 -10.52 9.92 20.27
N THR A 92 -9.49 9.79 21.11
CA THR A 92 -8.29 10.63 21.08
C THR A 92 -7.11 9.85 20.48
N SER A 93 -6.05 10.55 20.09
CA SER A 93 -4.85 9.95 19.53
C SER A 93 -3.61 10.73 19.96
N THR A 94 -2.50 10.00 20.11
CA THR A 94 -1.15 10.57 19.99
C THR A 94 -0.77 10.63 18.52
N ASP A 95 -1.09 9.58 17.77
CA ASP A 95 -0.91 9.53 16.33
C ASP A 95 -1.86 8.54 15.67
N ASN A 96 -2.86 9.04 14.95
CA ASN A 96 -3.81 8.24 14.18
C ASN A 96 -3.63 8.41 12.66
N THR A 97 -2.42 8.73 12.21
CA THR A 97 -2.08 8.89 10.80
C THR A 97 -0.96 7.92 10.42
N VAL A 98 -1.00 7.42 9.18
CA VAL A 98 0.12 6.69 8.57
C VAL A 98 0.30 7.20 7.14
N MET A 99 1.54 7.46 6.73
CA MET A 99 1.86 7.80 5.35
C MET A 99 1.98 6.52 4.50
N PHE A 100 1.06 6.35 3.54
CA PHE A 100 1.13 5.29 2.54
C PHE A 100 1.86 5.78 1.29
N ASN A 101 2.88 5.04 0.89
CA ASN A 101 3.62 5.22 -0.35
C ASN A 101 3.20 4.12 -1.32
N LEU A 102 2.38 4.47 -2.31
CA LEU A 102 2.08 3.56 -3.39
C LEU A 102 3.41 3.21 -4.09
N PRO A 103 3.79 1.93 -4.22
CA PRO A 103 4.96 1.56 -4.98
C PRO A 103 4.82 2.15 -6.39
N ALA A 104 5.82 2.92 -6.83
CA ALA A 104 5.87 3.33 -8.22
C ALA A 104 5.90 2.04 -9.06
N GLY A 105 4.98 1.91 -10.01
CA GLY A 105 5.16 0.93 -11.09
C GLY A 105 6.47 1.21 -11.82
N ASP A 106 6.90 0.27 -12.67
CA ASP A 106 8.07 0.51 -13.52
C ASP A 106 7.82 1.73 -14.41
N VAL A 107 8.64 2.77 -14.21
CA VAL A 107 8.59 4.06 -14.90
C VAL A 107 9.88 4.34 -15.67
N THR A 108 10.81 3.37 -15.72
CA THR A 108 12.00 3.47 -16.56
C THR A 108 11.67 2.94 -17.95
N PRO A 109 11.84 3.73 -19.03
CA PRO A 109 11.66 3.20 -20.38
C PRO A 109 12.80 2.24 -20.77
N PRO A 110 12.53 1.22 -21.60
CA PRO A 110 13.58 0.33 -22.07
C PRO A 110 14.53 1.09 -23.00
N SER A 111 15.82 0.84 -22.82
CA SER A 111 16.87 1.24 -23.77
C SER A 111 17.33 0.03 -24.57
N VAL A 112 17.88 0.26 -25.76
CA VAL A 112 18.41 -0.79 -26.64
C VAL A 112 19.81 -0.43 -27.13
N THR A 113 20.72 -1.39 -27.09
CA THR A 113 22.00 -1.34 -27.82
C THR A 113 21.99 -2.33 -28.97
N ILE A 114 22.71 -2.00 -30.04
CA ILE A 114 22.93 -2.88 -31.19
C ILE A 114 24.41 -3.22 -31.22
N ASP A 115 24.71 -4.50 -31.02
CA ASP A 115 26.06 -5.01 -30.95
C ASP A 115 26.30 -6.03 -32.07
N GLN A 116 27.57 -6.20 -32.46
CA GLN A 116 27.95 -7.30 -33.34
C GLN A 116 27.66 -8.64 -32.66
N ALA A 117 27.18 -9.63 -33.42
CA ALA A 117 27.00 -10.97 -32.88
C ALA A 117 28.33 -11.52 -32.30
N PRO A 118 28.35 -12.08 -31.06
CA PRO A 118 29.60 -12.45 -30.37
C PRO A 118 30.53 -13.41 -31.13
N ALA A 119 30.00 -14.18 -32.08
CA ALA A 119 30.76 -15.14 -32.89
C ALA A 119 31.04 -14.66 -34.32
N GLN A 120 30.62 -13.45 -34.68
CA GLN A 120 30.89 -12.89 -36.00
C GLN A 120 32.28 -12.28 -36.00
N ALA A 121 33.12 -12.66 -36.96
CA ALA A 121 34.42 -12.02 -37.16
C ALA A 121 34.25 -10.57 -37.64
N ASP A 122 35.10 -9.66 -37.15
CA ASP A 122 35.26 -8.32 -37.69
C ASP A 122 36.73 -8.11 -38.12
N PRO A 123 37.03 -7.98 -39.42
CA PRO A 123 36.09 -7.99 -40.56
C PRO A 123 35.59 -9.40 -40.93
N THR A 124 34.45 -9.48 -41.62
CA THR A 124 33.92 -10.73 -42.21
C THR A 124 33.59 -10.55 -43.70
N SER A 125 33.82 -11.60 -44.50
CA SER A 125 33.35 -11.73 -45.89
C SER A 125 32.20 -12.74 -46.03
N VAL A 126 31.66 -13.23 -44.91
CA VAL A 126 30.58 -14.22 -44.85
C VAL A 126 29.23 -13.51 -44.72
N SER A 127 28.25 -13.96 -45.50
CA SER A 127 26.86 -13.49 -45.45
C SER A 127 25.95 -14.57 -44.84
N PRO A 128 24.97 -14.21 -43.98
CA PRO A 128 24.61 -12.85 -43.57
C PRO A 128 25.50 -12.27 -42.46
N VAL A 129 25.52 -10.94 -42.37
CA VAL A 129 26.04 -10.19 -41.21
C VAL A 129 24.93 -10.09 -40.16
N VAL A 130 25.22 -10.49 -38.94
CA VAL A 130 24.30 -10.64 -37.80
C VAL A 130 24.63 -9.61 -36.72
N PHE A 131 23.60 -8.92 -36.25
CA PHE A 131 23.62 -8.03 -35.10
C PHE A 131 22.73 -8.58 -33.99
N VAL A 132 23.04 -8.21 -32.75
CA VAL A 132 22.25 -8.54 -31.56
C VAL A 132 21.72 -7.24 -30.95
N ALA A 133 20.41 -7.19 -30.74
CA ALA A 133 19.78 -6.14 -29.95
C ALA A 133 19.75 -6.57 -28.48
N VAL A 134 20.26 -5.73 -27.58
CA VAL A 134 20.23 -5.96 -26.13
C VAL A 134 19.37 -4.89 -25.50
N PHE A 135 18.24 -5.29 -24.92
CA PHE A 135 17.36 -4.40 -24.17
C PHE A 135 17.75 -4.36 -22.69
N SER A 136 17.61 -3.19 -22.06
CA SER A 136 17.88 -3.04 -20.62
C SER A 136 16.89 -3.77 -19.70
N GLU A 137 15.75 -4.20 -20.25
CA GLU A 137 14.67 -4.91 -19.56
C GLU A 137 13.78 -5.67 -20.57
N PRO A 138 12.86 -6.57 -20.12
CA PRO A 138 11.95 -7.27 -21.01
C PRO A 138 11.04 -6.31 -21.79
N VAL A 139 11.02 -6.43 -23.12
CA VAL A 139 10.14 -5.66 -24.00
C VAL A 139 9.06 -6.54 -24.61
N ALA A 140 7.90 -5.96 -24.89
CA ALA A 140 6.80 -6.60 -25.62
C ALA A 140 6.59 -5.93 -26.98
N GLY A 141 6.19 -6.71 -27.99
CA GLY A 141 5.82 -6.19 -29.31
C GLY A 141 6.98 -5.94 -30.28
N PHE A 142 8.23 -6.16 -29.89
CA PHE A 142 9.39 -6.04 -30.78
C PHE A 142 9.46 -7.21 -31.78
N GLY A 143 9.52 -6.90 -33.08
CA GLY A 143 9.62 -7.88 -34.16
C GLY A 143 10.16 -7.30 -35.48
N ASN A 144 10.01 -8.06 -36.57
CA ASN A 144 10.62 -7.71 -37.87
C ASN A 144 10.17 -6.37 -38.45
N GLY A 145 8.96 -5.89 -38.10
CA GLY A 145 8.45 -4.60 -38.57
C GLY A 145 9.11 -3.39 -37.90
N ASP A 146 9.79 -3.60 -36.78
CA ASP A 146 10.44 -2.53 -36.00
C ASP A 146 11.90 -2.31 -36.42
N VAL A 147 12.41 -3.15 -37.32
CA VAL A 147 13.78 -3.08 -37.84
C VAL A 147 13.76 -2.52 -39.25
N ILE A 148 14.47 -1.41 -39.46
CA ILE A 148 14.66 -0.78 -40.77
C ILE A 148 16.13 -0.96 -41.17
N LEU A 149 16.37 -1.44 -42.38
CA LEU A 149 17.70 -1.64 -42.98
C LEU A 149 18.12 -0.44 -43.82
#